data_AF-U1NTX3-F1
#
_entry.id   AF-U1NTX3-F1
#
_cell.length_a   1.000
_cell.length_b   1.000
_cell.length_c   1.000
_cell.angle_alpha   90.00
_cell.angle_beta   90.00
_cell.angle_gamma   90.00
#
_symmetry.space_group_name_H-M   'P 1'
#
loop_
_entity.id
_entity.type
_entity.pdbx_description
1 polymer ?
#
loop_
_entity_poly.entity_id
_entity_poly.type
_entity_poly.pdbx_seq_one_letter_code
_entity_poly.pdbx_strand_id
1 'polypeptide(L)'
;RYREERVTGIDISESMARTTDQMLVAFAIVGGTSVIGFLSNMVSAFPPTRDFGLVAAFGIVFTFLIFGIFVPALKVLVDRVRQRYPIPSFANTPLGSESSSLGKALSGSVTISKRAPLVFLVLVLVATVGGGVYASGVDSGFSPEDFQPSEETADYYQYLPAPIQPPEQFESIRIGNYVDRNFGETSRVAMYLQKPMERDSALESIHRAGTLPPSTFESDQRQAESESIVTYIKSRAEANPEIRKLVERNDRNNNGIPDDNLPQIYEALPESELDRYLTDSRRSTQVIYTVDGEADDEVVTEDAYAVAGDFRGSAQPTGFVIIFDEALSLVLESAIESLVLTLIGASAFLVFAYWVVEGR
;
A
#
# COMPACT_ATOMS: atom_id res chain seq x y z
N ARG A 1 23.96 -16.99 28.92
CA ARG A 1 23.92 -18.41 29.32
C ARG A 1 25.26 -19.15 29.25
N TYR A 2 25.82 -19.52 28.08
CA TYR A 2 27.08 -20.30 28.01
C TYR A 2 28.22 -19.77 28.91
N ARG A 3 28.47 -18.45 28.91
CA ARG A 3 29.49 -17.84 29.78
C ARG A 3 29.16 -17.93 31.28
N GLU A 4 27.88 -17.92 31.66
CA GLU A 4 27.46 -18.07 33.06
C GLU A 4 27.80 -19.48 33.56
N GLU A 5 27.46 -20.51 32.79
CA GLU A 5 27.78 -21.92 33.10
C GLU A 5 29.31 -22.12 33.15
N ARG A 6 30.06 -21.48 32.25
CA ARG A 6 31.54 -21.54 32.24
C ARG A 6 32.18 -20.88 33.46
N VAL A 7 31.62 -19.79 33.99
CA VAL A 7 32.12 -19.14 35.22
C VAL A 7 31.84 -19.98 36.46
N THR A 8 30.78 -20.81 36.46
CA THR A 8 30.52 -21.77 37.54
C THR A 8 31.42 -23.02 37.52
N GLY A 9 32.38 -23.09 36.59
CA GLY A 9 33.40 -24.15 36.54
C GLY A 9 33.02 -25.39 35.74
N ILE A 10 31.89 -25.39 35.04
CA ILE A 10 31.42 -26.53 34.23
C ILE A 10 32.27 -26.66 32.94
N ASP A 11 32.53 -27.88 32.49
CA ASP A 11 33.28 -28.14 31.25
C ASP A 11 32.63 -27.50 30.01
N ILE A 12 33.41 -27.26 28.95
CA ILE A 12 32.94 -26.68 27.67
C ILE A 12 31.73 -27.46 27.12
N SER A 13 31.84 -28.79 27.08
CA SER A 13 30.82 -29.61 26.41
C SER A 13 29.52 -29.63 27.19
N GLU A 14 29.60 -29.76 28.51
CA GLU A 14 28.43 -29.76 29.39
C GLU A 14 27.79 -28.36 29.50
N SER A 15 28.61 -27.30 29.57
CA SER A 15 28.11 -25.90 29.56
C SER A 15 27.35 -25.58 28.28
N MET A 16 27.83 -26.08 27.14
CA MET A 16 27.15 -25.86 25.86
C MET A 16 25.87 -26.70 25.77
N ALA A 17 25.90 -27.99 26.17
CA ALA A 17 24.70 -28.82 26.17
C ALA A 17 23.57 -28.19 26.97
N ARG A 18 23.83 -27.77 28.22
CA ARG A 18 22.83 -27.09 29.06
C ARG A 18 22.33 -25.79 28.45
N THR A 19 23.21 -25.02 27.81
CA THR A 19 22.84 -23.78 27.15
C THR A 19 21.92 -24.06 25.95
N THR A 20 22.31 -25.01 25.10
CA THR A 20 21.58 -25.35 23.88
C THR A 20 20.23 -25.98 24.19
N ASP A 21 20.11 -26.85 25.19
CA ASP A 21 18.83 -27.47 25.60
C ASP A 21 17.80 -26.40 26.00
N GLN A 22 18.21 -25.37 26.74
CA GLN A 22 17.32 -24.29 27.15
C GLN A 22 17.04 -23.31 26.01
N MET A 23 18.08 -22.91 25.27
CA MET A 23 17.94 -21.86 24.25
C MET A 23 17.27 -22.36 22.97
N LEU A 24 17.44 -23.62 22.58
CA LEU A 24 16.78 -24.17 21.39
C LEU A 24 15.27 -24.16 21.53
N VAL A 25 14.73 -24.51 22.70
CA VAL A 25 13.28 -24.48 22.95
C VAL A 25 12.77 -23.04 22.83
N ALA A 26 13.42 -22.09 23.51
CA ALA A 26 13.04 -20.68 23.44
C ALA A 26 13.13 -20.12 22.00
N PHE A 27 14.21 -20.42 21.28
CA PHE A 27 14.41 -19.99 19.91
C PHE A 27 13.45 -20.67 18.93
N ALA A 28 13.08 -21.93 19.15
CA ALA A 28 12.11 -22.64 18.33
C ALA A 28 10.72 -22.03 18.50
N ILE A 29 10.34 -21.66 19.73
CA ILE A 29 9.07 -20.98 20.00
C ILE A 29 9.04 -19.62 19.30
N VAL A 30 10.04 -18.77 19.55
CA VAL A 30 10.11 -17.43 18.95
C VAL A 30 10.20 -17.51 17.42
N GLY A 31 11.12 -18.33 16.90
CA GLY A 31 11.32 -18.53 15.47
C GLY A 31 10.08 -19.10 14.79
N GLY A 32 9.42 -20.09 15.41
CA GLY A 32 8.20 -20.68 14.90
C GLY A 32 7.04 -19.68 14.83
N THR A 33 6.82 -18.89 15.89
CA THR A 33 5.82 -17.81 15.86
C THR A 33 6.14 -16.76 14.78
N SER A 34 7.41 -16.41 14.60
CA SER A 34 7.82 -15.46 13.56
C SER A 34 7.60 -16.04 12.16
N VAL A 35 7.97 -17.29 11.92
CA VAL A 35 7.72 -17.99 10.64
C VAL A 35 6.23 -17.98 10.30
N ILE A 36 5.37 -18.31 11.27
CA ILE A 36 3.91 -18.27 11.07
C ILE A 36 3.44 -16.86 10.76
N GLY A 37 3.93 -15.86 11.48
CA GLY A 37 3.59 -14.46 11.22
C GLY A 37 3.95 -14.04 9.80
N PHE A 38 5.16 -14.36 9.33
CA PHE A 38 5.56 -14.03 7.96
C PHE A 38 4.84 -14.87 6.91
N LEU A 39 4.54 -16.15 7.17
CA LEU A 39 3.78 -17.01 6.26
C LEU A 39 2.31 -16.60 6.11
N SER A 40 1.72 -15.93 7.12
CA SER A 40 0.37 -15.40 7.01
C SER A 40 0.21 -14.42 5.84
N ASN A 41 1.30 -13.73 5.45
CA ASN A 41 1.32 -12.81 4.32
C ASN A 41 1.07 -13.51 2.97
N MET A 42 1.14 -14.85 2.90
CA MET A 42 0.86 -15.60 1.67
C MET A 42 -0.57 -15.42 1.15
N VAL A 43 -1.49 -14.98 2.00
CA VAL A 43 -2.89 -14.71 1.63
C VAL A 43 -3.07 -13.32 1.03
N SER A 44 -2.07 -12.44 1.15
CA SER A 44 -2.14 -11.07 0.61
C SER A 44 -2.43 -11.06 -0.89
N ALA A 45 -3.35 -10.21 -1.33
CA ALA A 45 -3.63 -9.97 -2.75
C ALA A 45 -2.37 -9.45 -3.47
N PHE A 46 -1.47 -8.77 -2.76
CA PHE A 46 -0.28 -8.13 -3.31
C PHE A 46 0.91 -9.12 -3.41
N PRO A 47 1.38 -9.49 -4.64
CA PRO A 47 2.47 -10.46 -4.80
C PRO A 47 3.78 -10.11 -4.06
N PRO A 48 4.27 -8.85 -4.07
CA PRO A 48 5.48 -8.50 -3.33
C PRO A 48 5.43 -8.83 -1.84
N THR A 49 4.26 -8.67 -1.21
CA THR A 49 4.06 -8.99 0.22
C THR A 49 4.13 -10.49 0.48
N ARG A 50 3.57 -11.30 -0.44
CA ARG A 50 3.65 -12.77 -0.39
C ARG A 50 5.09 -13.26 -0.52
N ASP A 51 5.82 -12.74 -1.52
CA ASP A 51 7.22 -13.10 -1.77
C ASP A 51 8.11 -12.73 -0.58
N PHE A 52 7.92 -11.53 -0.03
CA PHE A 52 8.62 -11.09 1.16
C PHE A 52 8.36 -12.01 2.36
N GLY A 53 7.08 -12.35 2.61
CA GLY A 53 6.71 -13.28 3.68
C GLY A 53 7.37 -14.64 3.55
N LEU A 54 7.38 -15.20 2.34
CA LEU A 54 8.00 -16.50 2.06
C LEU A 54 9.53 -16.45 2.26
N VAL A 55 10.20 -15.45 1.70
CA VAL A 55 11.66 -15.29 1.86
C VAL A 55 12.04 -15.06 3.32
N ALA A 56 11.30 -14.22 4.04
CA ALA A 56 11.52 -13.96 5.46
C ALA A 56 11.35 -15.23 6.30
N ALA A 57 10.31 -16.03 6.04
CA ALA A 57 10.08 -17.30 6.72
C ALA A 57 11.26 -18.27 6.54
N PHE A 58 11.75 -18.46 5.31
CA PHE A 58 12.96 -19.26 5.07
C PHE A 58 14.18 -18.67 5.78
N GLY A 59 14.37 -17.36 5.71
CA GLY A 59 15.45 -16.65 6.40
C GLY A 59 15.45 -16.90 7.91
N ILE A 60 14.27 -16.93 8.55
CA ILE A 60 14.14 -17.23 9.99
C ILE A 60 14.50 -18.68 10.28
N VAL A 61 14.08 -19.64 9.44
CA VAL A 61 14.48 -21.05 9.59
C VAL A 61 16.00 -21.19 9.49
N PHE A 62 16.64 -20.56 8.49
CA PHE A 62 18.10 -20.57 8.38
C PHE A 62 18.77 -19.88 9.57
N THR A 63 18.23 -18.77 10.05
CA THR A 63 18.73 -18.07 11.25
C THR A 63 18.65 -18.98 12.46
N PHE A 64 17.54 -19.69 12.66
CA PHE A 64 17.38 -20.67 13.73
C PHE A 64 18.44 -21.77 13.64
N LEU A 65 18.70 -22.32 12.45
CA LEU A 65 19.76 -23.33 12.26
C LEU A 65 21.15 -22.76 12.54
N ILE A 66 21.45 -21.56 12.05
CA ILE A 66 22.74 -20.88 12.26
C ILE A 66 22.97 -20.64 13.75
N PHE A 67 22.04 -20.00 14.45
CA PHE A 67 22.22 -19.64 15.85
C PHE A 67 21.96 -20.79 16.83
N GLY A 68 21.13 -21.75 16.46
CA GLY A 68 20.81 -22.92 17.28
C GLY A 68 21.83 -24.05 17.16
N ILE A 69 22.48 -24.21 16.00
CA ILE A 69 23.38 -25.34 15.73
C ILE A 69 24.78 -24.86 15.39
N PHE A 70 24.94 -24.08 14.33
CA PHE A 70 26.27 -23.76 13.78
C PHE A 70 27.09 -22.85 14.70
N VAL A 71 26.50 -21.81 15.26
CA VAL A 71 27.17 -20.87 16.18
C VAL A 71 27.60 -21.59 17.48
N PRO A 72 26.74 -22.38 18.16
CA PRO A 72 27.16 -23.20 19.29
C PRO A 72 28.29 -24.17 18.96
N ALA A 73 28.19 -24.89 17.83
CA ALA A 73 29.22 -25.84 17.40
C ALA A 73 30.56 -25.13 17.13
N LEU A 74 30.53 -24.01 16.40
CA LEU A 74 31.71 -23.18 16.15
C LEU A 74 32.30 -22.67 17.46
N LYS A 75 31.46 -22.25 18.42
CA LYS A 75 31.91 -21.77 19.72
C LYS A 75 32.63 -22.86 20.53
N VAL A 76 32.10 -24.07 20.53
CA VAL A 76 32.75 -25.23 21.17
C VAL A 76 34.09 -25.53 20.51
N LEU A 77 34.15 -25.53 19.17
CA LEU A 77 35.38 -25.75 18.42
C LEU A 77 36.45 -24.70 18.79
N VAL A 78 36.08 -23.42 18.76
CA VAL A 78 36.99 -22.32 19.10
C VAL A 78 37.50 -22.44 20.54
N ASP A 79 36.65 -22.79 21.51
CA ASP A 79 37.09 -22.94 22.89
C ASP A 79 37.99 -24.17 23.12
N ARG A 80 37.75 -25.28 22.41
CA ARG A 80 38.65 -26.45 22.44
C ARG A 80 40.00 -26.13 21.82
N VAL A 81 40.02 -25.39 20.70
CA VAL A 81 41.26 -24.92 20.07
C VAL A 81 42.04 -24.00 21.01
N ARG A 82 41.34 -23.13 21.76
CA ARG A 82 41.95 -22.26 22.78
C ARG A 82 42.54 -23.01 23.97
N GLN A 83 42.01 -24.18 24.34
CA GLN A 83 42.67 -25.02 25.34
C GLN A 83 43.98 -25.61 24.81
N ARG A 84 44.11 -25.77 23.48
CA ARG A 84 45.28 -26.37 22.83
C ARG A 84 46.34 -25.34 22.38
N TYR A 85 45.94 -24.11 22.10
CA TYR A 85 46.81 -23.04 21.62
C TYR A 85 46.60 -21.74 22.40
N PRO A 86 47.67 -20.97 22.72
CA PRO A 86 47.59 -19.75 23.51
C PRO A 86 47.02 -18.57 22.70
N ILE A 87 45.71 -18.62 22.45
CA ILE A 87 44.97 -17.54 21.79
C ILE A 87 44.40 -16.61 22.88
N PRO A 88 44.70 -15.29 22.85
CA PRO A 88 44.25 -14.36 23.88
C PRO A 88 42.71 -14.20 23.90
N SER A 89 42.15 -14.02 25.11
CA SER A 89 40.71 -13.79 25.32
C SER A 89 40.42 -12.34 25.68
N PHE A 90 39.46 -11.73 24.98
CA PHE A 90 39.06 -10.34 25.23
C PHE A 90 37.90 -10.17 26.23
N ALA A 91 37.00 -11.16 26.36
CA ALA A 91 35.86 -11.07 27.29
C ALA A 91 35.30 -12.46 27.65
N ASN A 92 35.51 -12.88 28.91
CA ASN A 92 34.95 -14.12 29.47
C ASN A 92 33.82 -13.87 30.47
N THR A 93 33.57 -12.60 30.82
CA THR A 93 32.51 -12.22 31.75
C THR A 93 31.11 -12.36 31.12
N PRO A 94 30.13 -12.85 31.89
CA PRO A 94 28.72 -12.78 31.51
C PRO A 94 28.26 -11.33 31.36
N LEU A 95 27.48 -11.04 30.32
CA LEU A 95 26.98 -9.68 30.08
C LEU A 95 25.87 -9.26 31.06
N GLY A 96 25.11 -10.23 31.59
CA GLY A 96 23.98 -10.03 32.49
C GLY A 96 24.26 -10.25 33.98
N SER A 97 25.53 -10.25 34.42
CA SER A 97 25.82 -10.33 35.86
C SER A 97 25.39 -9.05 36.58
N GLU A 98 24.98 -9.14 37.85
CA GLU A 98 24.62 -7.97 38.69
C GLU A 98 25.76 -6.92 38.79
N SER A 99 26.99 -7.35 38.54
CA SER A 99 28.19 -6.49 38.50
C SER A 99 28.36 -5.71 37.19
N SER A 100 27.67 -6.09 36.11
CA SER A 100 27.76 -5.44 34.79
C SER A 100 26.90 -4.18 34.74
N SER A 101 27.38 -3.13 34.07
CA SER A 101 26.64 -1.88 33.83
C SER A 101 25.27 -2.14 33.19
N LEU A 102 25.21 -3.14 32.29
CA LEU A 102 24.00 -3.55 31.58
C LEU A 102 23.04 -4.31 32.50
N GLY A 103 23.56 -5.13 33.41
CA GLY A 103 22.76 -5.80 34.44
C GLY A 103 22.10 -4.83 35.42
N LYS A 104 22.81 -3.75 35.80
CA LYS A 104 22.28 -2.68 36.66
C LYS A 104 21.18 -1.85 35.98
N ALA A 105 21.29 -1.61 34.68
CA ALA A 105 20.24 -0.92 33.93
C ALA A 105 18.97 -1.80 33.81
N LEU A 106 19.15 -3.10 33.52
CA LEU A 106 18.05 -4.06 33.42
C LEU A 106 17.32 -4.30 34.75
N SER A 107 18.02 -4.25 35.89
CA SER A 107 17.37 -4.42 37.21
C SER A 107 16.47 -3.24 37.59
N GLY A 108 16.70 -2.05 37.01
CA GLY A 108 15.86 -0.87 37.19
C GLY A 108 14.46 -1.06 36.62
N SER A 109 14.33 -1.58 35.39
CA SER A 109 13.02 -1.84 34.76
C SER A 109 12.23 -2.91 35.51
N VAL A 110 12.90 -3.98 35.96
CA VAL A 110 12.30 -5.04 36.78
C VAL A 110 11.74 -4.51 38.10
N THR A 111 12.41 -3.52 38.70
CA THR A 111 11.97 -2.92 39.97
C THR A 111 10.68 -2.11 39.79
N ILE A 112 10.57 -1.37 38.68
CA ILE A 112 9.37 -0.59 38.34
C ILE A 112 8.16 -1.52 38.13
N SER A 113 8.33 -2.58 37.34
CA SER A 113 7.25 -3.53 37.06
C SER A 113 6.77 -4.28 38.32
N LYS A 114 7.67 -4.60 39.27
CA LYS A 114 7.30 -5.27 40.53
C LYS A 114 6.60 -4.36 41.53
N ARG A 115 6.90 -3.05 41.53
CA ARG A 115 6.42 -2.12 42.56
C ARG A 115 5.05 -1.53 42.24
N ALA A 116 4.72 -1.38 40.96
CA ALA A 116 3.43 -0.84 40.52
C ALA A 116 2.93 -1.50 39.22
N PRO A 117 2.64 -2.81 39.22
CA PRO A 117 2.24 -3.54 38.00
C PRO A 117 0.96 -2.98 37.37
N LEU A 118 -0.01 -2.56 38.19
CA LEU A 118 -1.25 -1.91 37.72
C LEU A 118 -0.98 -0.57 37.03
N VAL A 119 -0.10 0.27 37.58
CA VAL A 119 0.24 1.57 36.98
C VAL A 119 0.94 1.36 35.64
N PHE A 120 1.85 0.39 35.57
CA PHE A 120 2.51 0.03 34.31
C PHE A 120 1.51 -0.44 33.25
N LEU A 121 0.58 -1.33 33.61
CA LEU A 121 -0.48 -1.79 32.70
C LEU A 121 -1.37 -0.64 32.22
N VAL A 122 -1.77 0.26 33.10
CA VAL A 122 -2.57 1.44 32.74
C VAL A 122 -1.78 2.35 31.80
N LEU A 123 -0.49 2.60 32.07
CA LEU A 123 0.35 3.40 31.18
C LEU A 123 0.49 2.78 29.80
N VAL A 124 0.73 1.47 29.71
CA VAL A 124 0.79 0.75 28.44
C VAL A 124 -0.56 0.84 27.72
N LEU A 125 -1.67 0.60 28.41
CA LEU A 125 -3.01 0.71 27.83
C LEU A 125 -3.28 2.11 27.30
N VAL A 126 -2.96 3.16 28.06
CA VAL A 126 -3.12 4.55 27.64
C VAL A 126 -2.23 4.85 26.44
N ALA A 127 -0.98 4.37 26.42
CA ALA A 127 -0.08 4.53 25.28
C ALA A 127 -0.60 3.79 24.04
N THR A 128 -1.13 2.58 24.18
CA THR A 128 -1.73 1.81 23.08
C THR A 128 -2.99 2.48 22.53
N VAL A 129 -3.90 2.91 23.40
CA VAL A 129 -5.12 3.62 23.00
C VAL A 129 -4.78 4.97 22.37
N GLY A 130 -3.87 5.74 22.97
CA GLY A 130 -3.42 7.02 22.44
C GLY A 130 -2.71 6.87 21.09
N GLY A 131 -1.85 5.86 20.95
CA GLY A 131 -1.21 5.52 19.68
C GLY A 131 -2.22 5.07 18.61
N GLY A 132 -3.24 4.30 18.99
CA GLY A 132 -4.31 3.89 18.07
C GLY A 132 -5.15 5.07 17.55
N VAL A 133 -5.51 6.01 18.42
CA VAL A 133 -6.22 7.24 18.02
C VAL A 133 -5.34 8.14 17.16
N TYR A 134 -4.04 8.22 17.46
CA TYR A 134 -3.11 8.97 16.62
C TYR A 134 -2.96 8.33 15.23
N ALA A 135 -2.88 6.99 15.17
CA ALA A 135 -2.72 6.25 13.93
C ALA A 135 -3.92 6.39 12.98
N SER A 136 -5.15 6.61 13.49
CA SER A 136 -6.31 6.84 12.64
C SER A 136 -6.31 8.21 11.94
N GLY A 137 -5.42 9.13 12.33
CA GLY A 137 -5.23 10.41 11.65
C GLY A 137 -4.00 10.44 10.75
N VAL A 138 -3.39 9.29 10.47
CA VAL A 138 -2.28 9.18 9.51
C VAL A 138 -2.88 8.92 8.14
N ASP A 139 -2.56 9.79 7.17
CA ASP A 139 -3.01 9.65 5.80
C ASP A 139 -2.58 8.29 5.23
N SER A 140 -3.57 7.53 4.76
CA SER A 140 -3.37 6.23 4.12
C SER A 140 -3.59 6.37 2.63
N GLY A 141 -2.61 6.98 1.95
CA GLY A 141 -2.62 7.19 0.51
C GLY A 141 -1.20 7.23 -0.04
N PHE A 142 -1.07 6.95 -1.32
CA PHE A 142 0.15 7.24 -2.07
C PHE A 142 -0.22 8.19 -3.19
N SER A 143 0.43 9.34 -3.24
CA SER A 143 0.28 10.25 -4.36
C SER A 143 1.44 10.03 -5.34
N PRO A 144 1.24 10.12 -6.67
CA PRO A 144 2.33 10.08 -7.65
C PRO A 144 3.52 10.98 -7.30
N GLU A 145 3.23 12.10 -6.65
CA GLU A 145 4.14 13.12 -6.17
C GLU A 145 5.11 12.57 -5.12
N ASP A 146 4.71 11.57 -4.33
CA ASP A 146 5.57 10.92 -3.33
C ASP A 146 6.75 10.17 -3.96
N PHE A 147 6.59 9.78 -5.24
CA PHE A 147 7.65 9.11 -6.01
C PHE A 147 8.51 10.09 -6.81
N GLN A 148 8.17 11.38 -6.80
CA GLN A 148 8.95 12.40 -7.48
C GLN A 148 10.13 12.85 -6.58
N PRO A 149 11.27 13.25 -7.18
CA PRO A 149 12.33 13.88 -6.41
C PRO A 149 11.81 15.19 -5.80
N SER A 150 12.33 15.55 -4.63
CA SER A 150 12.06 16.84 -4.01
C SER A 150 12.40 17.99 -4.97
N GLU A 151 11.65 19.09 -4.89
CA GLU A 151 11.86 20.30 -5.71
C GLU A 151 13.31 20.77 -5.65
N GLU A 152 13.87 20.80 -4.45
CA GLU A 152 15.27 21.10 -4.18
C GLU A 152 16.09 19.80 -4.13
N THR A 153 17.25 19.83 -4.79
CA THR A 153 18.23 18.75 -4.65
C THR A 153 18.93 18.86 -3.30
N ALA A 154 19.21 17.70 -2.69
CA ALA A 154 19.92 17.71 -1.42
C ALA A 154 21.30 18.37 -1.55
N ASP A 155 21.66 19.21 -0.57
CA ASP A 155 22.88 20.02 -0.56
C ASP A 155 24.15 19.23 -0.91
N TYR A 156 24.22 17.96 -0.48
CA TYR A 156 25.40 17.13 -0.72
C TYR A 156 25.62 16.79 -2.20
N TYR A 157 24.59 16.87 -3.05
CA TYR A 157 24.73 16.71 -4.50
C TYR A 157 25.36 17.93 -5.16
N GLN A 158 25.30 19.11 -4.53
CA GLN A 158 25.88 20.34 -5.05
C GLN A 158 27.41 20.39 -4.91
N TYR A 159 28.00 19.44 -4.17
CA TYR A 159 29.47 19.27 -4.11
C TYR A 159 30.03 18.39 -5.24
N LEU A 160 29.18 17.82 -6.09
CA LEU A 160 29.64 16.98 -7.19
C LEU A 160 30.34 17.81 -8.29
N PRO A 161 31.29 17.22 -9.03
CA PRO A 161 31.90 17.88 -10.18
C PRO A 161 30.84 18.33 -11.21
N ALA A 162 31.02 19.53 -11.77
CA ALA A 162 30.06 20.16 -12.69
C ALA A 162 29.47 19.26 -13.79
N PRO A 163 30.20 18.29 -14.41
CA PRO A 163 29.62 17.42 -15.45
C PRO A 163 28.56 16.44 -14.96
N ILE A 164 28.51 16.15 -13.66
CA ILE A 164 27.57 15.19 -13.04
C ILE A 164 26.77 15.82 -11.89
N GLN A 165 26.92 17.12 -11.67
CA GLN A 165 26.18 17.87 -10.67
C GLN A 165 24.73 18.05 -11.13
N PRO A 166 23.74 17.56 -10.38
CA PRO A 166 22.34 17.82 -10.70
C PRO A 166 22.01 19.30 -10.48
N PRO A 167 20.96 19.84 -11.15
CA PRO A 167 20.54 21.22 -10.95
C PRO A 167 20.13 21.46 -9.49
N GLU A 168 20.32 22.67 -8.95
CA GLU A 168 19.91 23.00 -7.58
C GLU A 168 18.43 22.72 -7.33
N GLN A 169 17.60 23.00 -8.34
CA GLN A 169 16.16 22.74 -8.33
C GLN A 169 15.72 22.02 -9.60
N PHE A 170 14.79 21.07 -9.47
CA PHE A 170 14.13 20.48 -10.62
C PHE A 170 13.01 21.40 -11.10
N GLU A 171 13.23 22.12 -12.21
CA GLU A 171 12.26 23.10 -12.71
C GLU A 171 10.89 22.51 -13.00
N SER A 172 10.81 21.27 -13.48
CA SER A 172 9.54 20.58 -13.73
C SER A 172 8.73 20.38 -12.45
N ILE A 173 9.39 20.05 -11.34
CA ILE A 173 8.76 19.83 -10.04
C ILE A 173 8.32 21.17 -9.45
N ARG A 174 9.19 22.20 -9.51
CA ARG A 174 8.84 23.55 -9.07
C ARG A 174 7.63 24.11 -9.80
N ILE A 175 7.58 23.95 -11.13
CA ILE A 175 6.45 24.41 -11.94
C ILE A 175 5.20 23.61 -11.59
N GLY A 176 5.32 22.29 -11.43
CA GLY A 176 4.21 21.43 -10.96
C GLY A 176 3.64 21.90 -9.64
N ASN A 177 4.49 22.01 -8.60
CA ASN A 177 4.11 22.49 -7.27
C ASN A 177 3.54 23.92 -7.29
N TYR A 178 4.01 24.78 -8.20
CA TYR A 178 3.46 26.12 -8.36
C TYR A 178 2.07 26.07 -8.99
N VAL A 179 1.86 25.22 -9.99
CA VAL A 179 0.54 25.05 -10.61
C VAL A 179 -0.43 24.52 -9.56
N ASP A 180 -0.10 23.43 -8.90
CA ASP A 180 -0.87 22.84 -7.80
C ASP A 180 -1.25 23.88 -6.71
N ARG A 181 -0.28 24.62 -6.16
CA ARG A 181 -0.55 25.64 -5.12
C ARG A 181 -1.39 26.83 -5.56
N ASN A 182 -1.45 27.15 -6.87
CA ASN A 182 -2.08 28.38 -7.36
C ASN A 182 -3.31 28.12 -8.25
N PHE A 183 -3.50 26.90 -8.72
CA PHE A 183 -4.58 26.47 -9.58
C PHE A 183 -5.07 25.13 -9.01
N GLY A 184 -6.34 25.09 -8.59
CA GLY A 184 -6.90 23.91 -7.91
C GLY A 184 -6.63 22.62 -8.68
N GLU A 185 -6.34 21.56 -7.95
CA GLU A 185 -6.11 20.26 -8.55
C GLU A 185 -7.40 19.76 -9.19
N THR A 186 -7.34 19.44 -10.47
CA THR A 186 -8.42 18.71 -11.14
C THR A 186 -7.94 17.31 -11.40
N SER A 187 -8.61 16.32 -10.82
CA SER A 187 -8.38 14.92 -11.13
C SER A 187 -9.35 14.45 -12.22
N ARG A 188 -9.16 13.22 -12.69
CA ARG A 188 -9.93 12.65 -13.79
C ARG A 188 -10.43 11.25 -13.46
N VAL A 189 -11.73 11.05 -13.60
CA VAL A 189 -12.36 9.74 -13.55
C VAL A 189 -12.66 9.30 -14.98
N ALA A 190 -12.10 8.17 -15.38
CA ALA A 190 -12.43 7.55 -16.66
C ALA A 190 -13.60 6.58 -16.44
N MET A 191 -14.68 6.76 -17.20
CA MET A 191 -15.87 5.93 -17.14
C MET A 191 -15.94 5.08 -18.41
N TYR A 192 -15.86 3.75 -18.26
CA TYR A 192 -16.05 2.82 -19.36
C TYR A 192 -17.51 2.43 -19.48
N LEU A 193 -18.15 2.77 -20.59
CA LEU A 193 -19.58 2.57 -20.82
C LEU A 193 -19.80 1.51 -21.90
N GLN A 194 -20.57 0.47 -21.58
CA GLN A 194 -20.96 -0.59 -22.50
C GLN A 194 -22.44 -0.48 -22.85
N LYS A 195 -22.70 -0.12 -24.11
CA LYS A 195 -24.02 -0.04 -24.72
C LYS A 195 -23.84 0.08 -26.24
N PRO A 196 -24.73 -0.47 -27.07
CA PRO A 196 -24.64 -0.24 -28.52
C PRO A 196 -24.80 1.25 -28.84
N MET A 197 -23.71 1.87 -29.29
CA MET A 197 -23.57 3.32 -29.51
C MET A 197 -24.32 3.81 -30.76
N GLU A 198 -24.87 2.89 -31.55
CA GLU A 198 -25.70 3.19 -32.71
C GLU A 198 -27.19 3.30 -32.37
N ARG A 199 -27.58 3.00 -31.12
CA ARG A 199 -28.97 3.15 -30.67
C ARG A 199 -29.25 4.60 -30.34
N ASP A 200 -30.34 5.12 -30.85
CA ASP A 200 -30.98 6.42 -30.57
C ASP A 200 -30.76 6.94 -29.13
N SER A 201 -31.00 6.11 -28.12
CA SER A 201 -30.86 6.49 -26.70
C SER A 201 -29.43 6.47 -26.12
N ALA A 202 -28.39 6.15 -26.91
CA ALA A 202 -27.04 5.95 -26.40
C ALA A 202 -26.41 7.26 -25.92
N LEU A 203 -26.32 8.27 -26.78
CA LEU A 203 -25.74 9.57 -26.45
C LEU A 203 -26.54 10.30 -25.37
N GLU A 204 -27.87 10.21 -25.44
CA GLU A 204 -28.76 10.76 -24.42
C GLU A 204 -28.55 10.10 -23.05
N SER A 205 -28.26 8.79 -23.00
CA SER A 205 -27.95 8.13 -21.73
C SER A 205 -26.61 8.53 -21.13
N ILE A 206 -25.63 8.87 -21.97
CA ILE A 206 -24.33 9.40 -21.53
C ILE A 206 -24.53 10.80 -20.94
N HIS A 207 -25.22 11.67 -21.67
CA HIS A 207 -25.48 13.03 -21.23
C HIS A 207 -26.23 13.08 -19.90
N ARG A 208 -27.27 12.26 -19.77
CA ARG A 208 -28.09 12.16 -18.56
C ARG A 208 -27.33 11.67 -17.34
N ALA A 209 -26.41 10.72 -17.51
CA ALA A 209 -25.60 10.22 -16.40
C ALA A 209 -24.73 11.32 -15.78
N GLY A 210 -24.32 12.32 -16.59
CA GLY A 210 -23.59 13.50 -16.09
C GLY A 210 -24.48 14.65 -15.63
N THR A 211 -25.81 14.51 -15.57
CA THR A 211 -26.71 15.58 -15.11
C THR A 211 -26.88 15.52 -13.59
N LEU A 212 -26.81 16.67 -12.92
CA LEU A 212 -26.81 16.79 -11.45
C LEU A 212 -25.73 15.89 -10.81
N PRO A 213 -24.45 16.05 -11.19
CA PRO A 213 -23.42 15.20 -10.66
C PRO A 213 -23.17 15.49 -9.17
N PRO A 214 -22.54 14.55 -8.44
CA PRO A 214 -22.10 14.76 -7.06
C PRO A 214 -21.17 15.97 -6.91
N SER A 215 -20.97 16.46 -5.68
CA SER A 215 -20.17 17.66 -5.43
C SER A 215 -18.69 17.52 -5.76
N THR A 216 -18.17 16.30 -5.80
CA THR A 216 -16.78 16.00 -6.21
C THR A 216 -16.56 16.11 -7.72
N PHE A 217 -17.62 16.18 -8.53
CA PHE A 217 -17.51 16.33 -9.97
C PHE A 217 -17.59 17.80 -10.36
N GLU A 218 -16.59 18.27 -11.11
CA GLU A 218 -16.62 19.61 -11.68
C GLU A 218 -17.83 19.73 -12.62
N SER A 219 -18.58 20.82 -12.50
CA SER A 219 -19.82 20.97 -13.26
C SER A 219 -20.10 22.39 -13.72
N ASP A 220 -20.62 22.51 -14.94
CA ASP A 220 -21.17 23.75 -15.48
C ASP A 220 -22.68 23.57 -15.70
N GLN A 221 -23.48 24.51 -15.19
CA GLN A 221 -24.94 24.50 -15.30
C GLN A 221 -25.60 23.15 -14.90
N ARG A 222 -25.06 22.47 -13.88
CA ARG A 222 -25.51 21.14 -13.40
C ARG A 222 -25.21 19.98 -14.36
N GLN A 223 -24.29 20.17 -15.29
CA GLN A 223 -23.75 19.11 -16.13
C GLN A 223 -22.29 18.89 -15.76
N ALA A 224 -21.90 17.65 -15.51
CA ALA A 224 -20.51 17.29 -15.26
C ALA A 224 -19.62 17.68 -16.44
N GLU A 225 -18.51 18.34 -16.15
CA GLU A 225 -17.48 18.61 -17.12
C GLU A 225 -16.87 17.28 -17.60
N SER A 226 -16.90 17.04 -18.91
CA SER A 226 -16.49 15.77 -19.46
C SER A 226 -15.96 15.82 -20.89
N GLU A 227 -14.99 14.94 -21.16
CA GLU A 227 -14.50 14.62 -22.50
C GLU A 227 -15.14 13.31 -22.96
N SER A 228 -15.96 13.37 -24.01
CA SER A 228 -16.70 12.20 -24.52
C SER A 228 -17.09 12.38 -25.98
N ILE A 229 -17.63 11.30 -26.58
CA ILE A 229 -18.24 11.37 -27.90
C ILE A 229 -19.35 12.44 -27.99
N VAL A 230 -20.09 12.70 -26.90
CA VAL A 230 -21.14 13.71 -26.87
C VAL A 230 -20.55 15.11 -26.99
N THR A 231 -19.52 15.43 -26.19
CA THR A 231 -18.89 16.75 -26.22
C THR A 231 -18.09 16.96 -27.51
N TYR A 232 -17.52 15.90 -28.09
CA TYR A 232 -16.91 15.96 -29.42
C TYR A 232 -17.92 16.29 -30.53
N ILE A 233 -19.08 15.62 -30.56
CA ILE A 233 -20.15 15.92 -31.53
C ILE A 233 -20.63 17.37 -31.40
N LYS A 234 -20.84 17.86 -30.16
CA LYS A 234 -21.25 19.25 -29.90
C LYS A 234 -20.22 20.26 -30.42
N SER A 235 -18.94 20.08 -30.05
CA SER A 235 -17.83 20.91 -30.53
C SER A 235 -17.77 20.94 -32.07
N ARG A 236 -17.99 19.79 -32.71
CA ARG A 236 -17.99 19.71 -34.16
C ARG A 236 -19.19 20.39 -34.82
N ALA A 237 -20.38 20.29 -34.22
CA ALA A 237 -21.57 21.00 -34.66
C ALA A 237 -21.44 22.53 -34.50
N GLU A 238 -20.73 23.00 -33.48
CA GLU A 238 -20.41 24.42 -33.31
C GLU A 238 -19.46 24.91 -34.41
N ALA A 239 -18.44 24.12 -34.76
CA ALA A 239 -17.44 24.49 -35.75
C ALA A 239 -17.90 24.34 -37.22
N ASN A 240 -18.81 23.41 -37.52
CA ASN A 240 -19.21 23.08 -38.90
C ASN A 240 -20.74 23.16 -39.10
N PRO A 241 -21.24 24.13 -39.90
CA PRO A 241 -22.67 24.29 -40.16
C PRO A 241 -23.37 23.08 -40.77
N GLU A 242 -22.68 22.27 -41.58
CA GLU A 242 -23.29 21.07 -42.19
C GLU A 242 -23.50 19.96 -41.16
N ILE A 243 -22.55 19.80 -40.24
CA ILE A 243 -22.68 18.86 -39.11
C ILE A 243 -23.75 19.35 -38.14
N ARG A 244 -23.85 20.68 -37.93
CA ARG A 244 -24.92 21.27 -37.11
C ARG A 244 -26.31 20.92 -37.62
N LYS A 245 -26.58 21.16 -38.92
CA LYS A 245 -27.87 20.80 -39.55
C LYS A 245 -28.15 19.30 -39.46
N LEU A 246 -27.10 18.48 -39.54
CA LEU A 246 -27.20 17.03 -39.43
C LEU A 246 -27.58 16.61 -38.00
N VAL A 247 -27.00 17.23 -36.97
CA VAL A 247 -27.36 17.01 -35.56
C VAL A 247 -28.78 17.52 -35.29
N GLU A 248 -29.10 18.76 -35.64
CA GLU A 248 -30.43 19.38 -35.42
C GLU A 248 -31.57 18.57 -36.06
N ARG A 249 -31.35 17.96 -37.24
CA ARG A 249 -32.35 17.12 -37.89
C ARG A 249 -32.62 15.81 -37.13
N ASN A 250 -31.62 15.31 -36.42
CA ASN A 250 -31.64 14.04 -35.71
C ASN A 250 -31.71 14.22 -34.19
N ASP A 251 -32.04 15.43 -33.72
CA ASP A 251 -32.25 15.78 -32.33
C ASP A 251 -33.74 16.10 -32.12
N ARG A 252 -34.49 15.15 -31.57
CA ARG A 252 -35.94 15.27 -31.39
C ARG A 252 -36.33 16.15 -30.21
N ASN A 253 -35.44 16.36 -29.23
CA ASN A 253 -35.73 17.10 -28.01
C ASN A 253 -35.05 18.49 -27.98
N ASN A 254 -34.28 18.81 -29.01
CA ASN A 254 -33.60 20.08 -29.25
C ASN A 254 -32.63 20.47 -28.11
N ASN A 255 -31.95 19.48 -27.53
CA ASN A 255 -30.94 19.66 -26.47
C ASN A 255 -29.49 19.71 -27.03
N GLY A 256 -29.33 19.67 -28.35
CA GLY A 256 -28.05 19.69 -29.05
C GLY A 256 -27.35 18.33 -29.10
N ILE A 257 -28.05 17.23 -28.80
CA ILE A 257 -27.52 15.86 -28.82
C ILE A 257 -28.39 15.04 -29.76
N PRO A 258 -27.81 14.40 -30.79
CA PRO A 258 -28.61 13.59 -31.69
C PRO A 258 -29.11 12.34 -30.96
N ASP A 259 -30.40 12.06 -31.09
CA ASP A 259 -31.10 10.91 -30.52
C ASP A 259 -31.79 10.04 -31.59
N ASP A 260 -31.43 10.22 -32.86
CA ASP A 260 -31.91 9.45 -34.00
C ASP A 260 -30.78 9.26 -35.04
N ASN A 261 -30.84 8.18 -35.83
CA ASN A 261 -29.89 7.88 -36.92
C ASN A 261 -28.39 8.10 -36.60
N LEU A 262 -27.95 7.67 -35.42
CA LEU A 262 -26.55 7.81 -34.99
C LEU A 262 -25.50 7.28 -35.99
N PRO A 263 -25.73 6.18 -36.74
CA PRO A 263 -24.79 5.75 -37.79
C PRO A 263 -24.47 6.85 -38.82
N GLN A 264 -25.46 7.65 -39.22
CA GLN A 264 -25.28 8.74 -40.17
C GLN A 264 -24.45 9.88 -39.56
N ILE A 265 -24.61 10.13 -38.24
CA ILE A 265 -23.79 11.11 -37.52
C ILE A 265 -22.33 10.66 -37.51
N TYR A 266 -22.07 9.39 -37.19
CA TYR A 266 -20.72 8.85 -37.14
C TYR A 266 -20.04 8.82 -38.52
N GLU A 267 -20.76 8.49 -39.59
CA GLU A 267 -20.22 8.55 -40.96
C GLU A 267 -19.81 9.96 -41.41
N ALA A 268 -20.41 11.00 -40.83
CA ALA A 268 -20.08 12.39 -41.14
C ALA A 268 -18.86 12.92 -40.36
N LEU A 269 -18.31 12.13 -39.43
CA LEU A 269 -17.19 12.50 -38.58
C LEU A 269 -15.91 11.76 -38.99
N PRO A 270 -14.72 12.38 -38.83
CA PRO A 270 -13.45 11.71 -39.11
C PRO A 270 -13.27 10.47 -38.23
N GLU A 271 -13.03 9.31 -38.85
CA GLU A 271 -12.88 8.02 -38.16
C GLU A 271 -11.74 8.05 -37.11
N SER A 272 -10.60 8.64 -37.46
CA SER A 272 -9.44 8.77 -36.55
C SER A 272 -9.73 9.52 -35.24
N GLU A 273 -10.76 10.37 -35.23
CA GLU A 273 -11.18 11.10 -34.04
C GLU A 273 -12.28 10.36 -33.28
N LEU A 274 -13.11 9.56 -33.97
CA LEU A 274 -14.12 8.69 -33.34
C LEU A 274 -13.47 7.57 -32.54
N ASP A 275 -12.38 6.99 -33.05
CA ASP A 275 -11.65 5.88 -32.41
C ASP A 275 -11.07 6.26 -31.03
N ARG A 276 -10.94 7.56 -30.74
CA ARG A 276 -10.53 8.05 -29.41
C ARG A 276 -11.61 7.83 -28.34
N TYR A 277 -12.87 7.73 -28.75
CA TYR A 277 -14.02 7.64 -27.84
C TYR A 277 -14.81 6.36 -28.00
N LEU A 278 -14.84 5.76 -29.19
CA LEU A 278 -15.65 4.60 -29.54
C LEU A 278 -14.76 3.42 -29.90
N THR A 279 -15.17 2.22 -29.50
CA THR A 279 -14.55 0.99 -30.05
C THR A 279 -14.93 0.77 -31.51
N ASP A 280 -14.12 0.00 -32.26
CA ASP A 280 -14.42 -0.44 -33.64
C ASP A 280 -15.81 -1.06 -33.77
N SER A 281 -16.24 -1.81 -32.76
CA SER A 281 -17.54 -2.48 -32.74
C SER A 281 -18.71 -1.54 -32.41
N ARG A 282 -18.43 -0.30 -31.99
CA ARG A 282 -19.39 0.70 -31.50
C ARG A 282 -20.31 0.16 -30.39
N ARG A 283 -19.81 -0.75 -29.55
CA ARG A 283 -20.55 -1.34 -28.42
C ARG A 283 -20.14 -0.78 -27.06
N SER A 284 -19.13 0.06 -27.05
CA SER A 284 -18.67 0.75 -25.86
C SER A 284 -18.00 2.06 -26.22
N THR A 285 -17.94 2.92 -25.21
CA THR A 285 -17.33 4.24 -25.27
C THR A 285 -16.67 4.58 -23.94
N GLN A 286 -15.78 5.57 -23.96
CA GLN A 286 -15.18 6.14 -22.77
C GLN A 286 -15.66 7.59 -22.57
N VAL A 287 -15.92 7.94 -21.31
CA VAL A 287 -16.20 9.31 -20.87
C VAL A 287 -15.20 9.66 -19.80
N ILE A 288 -14.50 10.78 -19.94
CA ILE A 288 -13.56 11.26 -18.92
C ILE A 288 -14.25 12.42 -18.21
N TYR A 289 -14.53 12.27 -16.92
CA TYR A 289 -15.07 13.33 -16.08
C TYR A 289 -13.94 14.06 -15.37
N THR A 290 -14.06 15.39 -15.30
CA THR A 290 -13.21 16.21 -14.43
C THR A 290 -13.81 16.18 -13.01
N VAL A 291 -12.97 15.89 -12.02
CA VAL A 291 -13.35 15.84 -10.61
C VAL A 291 -12.43 16.73 -9.80
N ASP A 292 -12.89 17.14 -8.62
CA ASP A 292 -12.13 17.85 -7.61
C ASP A 292 -10.94 16.98 -7.18
N GLY A 293 -9.72 17.48 -7.40
CA GLY A 293 -8.49 16.80 -7.01
C GLY A 293 -8.15 16.96 -5.53
N GLU A 294 -8.77 17.91 -4.82
CA GLU A 294 -8.58 18.09 -3.38
C GLU A 294 -9.51 17.18 -2.54
N ALA A 295 -10.48 16.53 -3.18
CA ALA A 295 -11.40 15.62 -2.51
C ALA A 295 -10.75 14.26 -2.20
N ASP A 296 -11.14 13.64 -1.08
CA ASP A 296 -10.67 12.29 -0.71
C ASP A 296 -10.99 11.27 -1.81
N ASP A 297 -9.98 10.49 -2.23
CA ASP A 297 -10.09 9.49 -3.29
C ASP A 297 -11.22 8.46 -3.05
N GLU A 298 -11.48 8.10 -1.79
CA GLU A 298 -12.59 7.21 -1.39
C GLU A 298 -13.95 7.83 -1.75
N VAL A 299 -14.13 9.12 -1.46
CA VAL A 299 -15.38 9.86 -1.74
C VAL A 299 -15.57 10.04 -3.25
N VAL A 300 -14.49 10.38 -3.97
CA VAL A 300 -14.52 10.47 -5.44
C VAL A 300 -14.88 9.11 -6.06
N THR A 301 -14.36 8.02 -5.50
CA THR A 301 -14.66 6.65 -5.95
C THR A 301 -16.11 6.28 -5.71
N GLU A 302 -16.66 6.55 -4.52
CA GLU A 302 -18.08 6.34 -4.21
C GLU A 302 -18.99 7.13 -5.17
N ASP A 303 -18.69 8.42 -5.38
CA ASP A 303 -19.43 9.30 -6.27
C ASP A 303 -19.34 8.83 -7.74
N ALA A 304 -18.18 8.33 -8.17
CA ALA A 304 -18.02 7.75 -9.50
C ALA A 304 -18.87 6.50 -9.71
N TYR A 305 -18.99 5.64 -8.70
CA TYR A 305 -19.91 4.51 -8.74
C TYR A 305 -21.38 4.94 -8.71
N ALA A 306 -21.73 6.04 -8.03
CA ALA A 306 -23.07 6.61 -8.08
C ALA A 306 -23.43 7.10 -9.50
N VAL A 307 -22.53 7.85 -10.15
CA VAL A 307 -22.66 8.29 -11.55
C VAL A 307 -22.74 7.09 -12.52
N ALA A 308 -21.95 6.05 -12.27
CA ALA A 308 -22.03 4.81 -13.05
C ALA A 308 -23.40 4.11 -12.90
N GLY A 309 -23.98 4.14 -11.69
CA GLY A 309 -25.30 3.57 -11.40
C GLY A 309 -26.45 4.27 -12.13
N ASP A 310 -26.32 5.57 -12.42
CA ASP A 310 -27.31 6.35 -13.16
C ASP A 310 -27.27 6.11 -14.68
N PHE A 311 -26.18 5.53 -15.19
CA PHE A 311 -26.07 5.17 -16.59
C PHE A 311 -27.00 4.02 -16.97
N ARG A 312 -27.86 4.24 -17.98
CA ARG A 312 -28.74 3.21 -18.54
C ARG A 312 -27.99 2.26 -19.48
N GLY A 313 -27.19 1.37 -18.88
CA GLY A 313 -26.37 0.34 -19.52
C GLY A 313 -25.46 -0.32 -18.49
N SER A 314 -24.30 -0.83 -18.93
CA SER A 314 -23.22 -1.19 -18.01
C SER A 314 -22.18 -0.06 -18.02
N ALA A 315 -21.82 0.42 -16.85
CA ALA A 315 -20.81 1.44 -16.64
C ALA A 315 -19.83 0.95 -15.59
N GLN A 316 -18.54 1.20 -15.80
CA GLN A 316 -17.50 0.87 -14.84
C GLN A 316 -16.58 2.09 -14.69
N PRO A 317 -16.49 2.68 -13.48
CA PRO A 317 -15.48 3.68 -13.19
C PRO A 317 -14.08 3.05 -13.21
N THR A 318 -13.11 3.82 -13.69
CA THR A 318 -11.70 3.49 -13.77
C THR A 318 -10.90 4.80 -13.86
N GLY A 319 -9.61 4.70 -14.19
CA GLY A 319 -8.67 5.81 -14.09
C GLY A 319 -7.87 5.72 -12.80
N PHE A 320 -6.98 6.69 -12.63
CA PHE A 320 -5.94 6.62 -11.61
C PHE A 320 -6.52 6.57 -10.19
N VAL A 321 -7.38 7.54 -9.85
CA VAL A 321 -8.05 7.65 -8.53
C VAL A 321 -8.74 6.35 -8.14
N ILE A 322 -9.61 5.83 -9.01
CA ILE A 322 -10.39 4.61 -8.75
C ILE A 322 -9.49 3.38 -8.57
N ILE A 323 -8.47 3.23 -9.42
CA ILE A 323 -7.56 2.07 -9.33
C ILE A 323 -6.72 2.13 -8.04
N PHE A 324 -6.30 3.33 -7.64
CA PHE A 324 -5.49 3.53 -6.43
C PHE A 324 -6.30 3.28 -5.16
N ASP A 325 -7.49 3.88 -5.04
CA ASP A 325 -8.39 3.64 -3.90
C ASP A 325 -8.73 2.15 -3.75
N GLU A 326 -9.13 1.49 -4.84
CA GLU A 326 -9.44 0.05 -4.83
C GLU A 326 -8.21 -0.79 -4.45
N ALA A 327 -7.02 -0.42 -4.95
CA ALA A 327 -5.79 -1.11 -4.60
C ALA A 327 -5.42 -0.92 -3.13
N LEU A 328 -5.58 0.28 -2.57
CA LEU A 328 -5.35 0.57 -1.15
C LEU A 328 -6.31 -0.21 -0.27
N SER A 329 -7.60 -0.22 -0.62
CA SER A 329 -8.64 -1.00 0.06
C SER A 329 -8.31 -2.49 0.08
N LEU A 330 -7.90 -3.06 -1.07
CA LEU A 330 -7.48 -4.46 -1.17
C LEU A 330 -6.23 -4.76 -0.32
N VAL A 331 -5.28 -3.81 -0.23
CA VAL A 331 -4.08 -3.95 0.60
C VAL A 331 -4.44 -3.92 2.09
N LEU A 332 -5.32 -3.01 2.50
CA LEU A 332 -5.78 -2.91 3.89
C LEU A 332 -6.53 -4.19 4.31
N GLU A 333 -7.45 -4.67 3.49
CA GLU A 333 -8.17 -5.92 3.74
C GLU A 333 -7.19 -7.11 3.85
N SER A 334 -6.25 -7.21 2.91
CA SER A 334 -5.19 -8.23 2.94
C SER A 334 -4.33 -8.16 4.20
N ALA A 335 -4.01 -6.96 4.68
CA ALA A 335 -3.20 -6.76 5.89
C ALA A 335 -3.98 -7.20 7.14
N ILE A 336 -5.27 -6.88 7.22
CA ILE A 336 -6.15 -7.31 8.32
C ILE A 336 -6.28 -8.84 8.32
N GLU A 337 -6.50 -9.46 7.15
CA GLU A 337 -6.60 -10.92 7.04
C GLU A 337 -5.29 -11.60 7.48
N SER A 338 -4.14 -11.10 7.01
CA SER A 338 -2.82 -11.60 7.42
C SER A 338 -2.58 -11.43 8.93
N LEU A 339 -3.00 -10.31 9.53
CA LEU A 339 -2.90 -10.10 10.97
C LEU A 339 -3.74 -11.12 11.75
N VAL A 340 -4.98 -11.35 11.35
CA VAL A 340 -5.88 -12.32 11.98
C VAL A 340 -5.29 -13.74 11.87
N LEU A 341 -4.82 -14.13 10.69
CA LEU A 341 -4.17 -15.43 10.46
C LEU A 341 -2.89 -15.58 11.29
N THR A 342 -2.09 -14.51 11.41
CA THR A 342 -0.90 -14.49 12.27
C THR A 342 -1.29 -14.74 13.72
N LEU A 343 -2.27 -14.01 14.24
CA LEU A 343 -2.68 -14.12 15.64
C LEU A 343 -3.23 -15.51 15.95
N ILE A 344 -4.09 -16.05 15.08
CA ILE A 344 -4.65 -17.40 15.24
C ILE A 344 -3.54 -18.45 15.13
N GLY A 345 -2.73 -18.38 14.08
CA GLY A 345 -1.66 -19.34 13.84
C GLY A 345 -0.61 -19.34 14.94
N ALA A 346 -0.14 -18.16 15.37
CA ALA A 346 0.82 -18.03 16.45
C ALA A 346 0.24 -18.49 17.79
N SER A 347 -1.03 -18.16 18.09
CA SER A 347 -1.68 -18.64 19.32
C SER A 347 -1.81 -20.15 19.34
N ALA A 348 -2.26 -20.76 18.24
CA ALA A 348 -2.38 -22.21 18.11
C ALA A 348 -1.01 -22.90 18.23
N PHE A 349 0.01 -22.34 17.58
CA PHE A 349 1.38 -22.84 17.67
C PHE A 349 1.95 -22.72 19.08
N LEU A 350 1.71 -21.61 19.78
CA LEU A 350 2.16 -21.44 21.16
C LEU A 350 1.48 -22.48 22.07
N VAL A 351 0.16 -22.64 21.98
CA VAL A 351 -0.57 -23.67 22.75
C VAL A 351 0.02 -25.04 22.49
N PHE A 352 0.27 -25.39 21.22
CA PHE A 352 0.89 -26.65 20.85
C PHE A 352 2.32 -26.79 21.39
N ALA A 353 3.15 -25.75 21.26
CA ALA A 353 4.54 -25.78 21.71
C ALA A 353 4.64 -25.93 23.24
N TYR A 354 3.80 -25.22 24.00
CA TYR A 354 3.73 -25.36 25.45
C TYR A 354 3.20 -26.73 25.86
N TRP A 355 2.19 -27.26 25.17
CA TRP A 355 1.69 -28.62 25.37
C TRP A 355 2.81 -29.67 25.23
N VAL A 356 3.62 -29.57 24.16
CA VAL A 356 4.77 -30.46 23.93
C VAL A 356 5.86 -30.28 25.01
N VAL A 357 6.19 -29.05 25.39
CA VAL A 357 7.27 -28.75 26.33
C VAL A 357 6.92 -29.12 27.77
N GLU A 358 5.67 -28.92 28.19
CA GLU A 358 5.21 -29.23 29.56
C GLU A 358 4.79 -30.70 29.75
N GLY A 359 4.70 -31.49 28.66
CA GLY A 359 4.53 -32.93 28.73
C GLY A 359 3.17 -33.40 29.29
N ARG A 360 2.11 -32.63 29.08
CA ARG A 360 0.71 -33.05 29.27
C ARG A 360 -0.03 -32.90 27.99
#